data_AF-A0A3Q2I9R3-F1
#
_entry.id   AF-A0A3Q2I9R3-F1
#
_cell.length_a   1.000
_cell.length_b   1.000
_cell.length_c   1.000
_cell.angle_alpha   90.00
_cell.angle_beta   90.00
_cell.angle_gamma   90.00
#
_symmetry.space_group_name_H-M   'P 1'
#
loop_
_entity.id
_entity.type
_entity.pdbx_description
1 polymer ?
#
loop_
_entity_poly.entity_id
_entity_poly.type
_entity_poly.pdbx_seq_one_letter_code
_entity_poly.pdbx_strand_id
1 'polypeptide(L)'
;LWLRRGRAGRAALPAANFYADFGPLNLAMVYRYCCKINKKLKSITMIRKKIIHFTGSDERKQANAAFLVGCYMVIYLGRTPEEAYRILMFGDTSYIPFRDAAYGSCSFYITLLDCFYAVKKAMHYGFLNFNSFNLDEYEHYEKISPQKPWRPEGSGWI
;
A
#
# COMPACT_ATOMS: atom_id res chain seq x y z
N LEU A 1 -14.61 -6.11 17.13
CA LEU A 1 -16.03 -6.53 17.08
C LEU A 1 -16.44 -6.87 15.65
N TRP A 2 -16.47 -8.17 15.41
CA TRP A 2 -16.72 -8.84 14.13
C TRP A 2 -18.14 -9.41 14.10
N LEU A 3 -18.59 -9.76 12.88
CA LEU A 3 -19.87 -10.37 12.47
C LEU A 3 -21.05 -9.41 12.19
N ARG A 4 -21.31 -9.19 10.90
CA ARG A 4 -22.48 -9.78 10.22
C ARG A 4 -22.33 -9.76 8.70
N ARG A 5 -22.77 -10.86 8.09
CA ARG A 5 -22.72 -11.19 6.66
C ARG A 5 -23.31 -10.08 5.77
N GLY A 6 -22.52 -9.63 4.81
CA GLY A 6 -22.97 -8.88 3.64
C GLY A 6 -21.92 -9.03 2.54
N ARG A 7 -22.31 -9.55 1.38
CA ARG A 7 -21.47 -9.86 0.21
C ARG A 7 -20.42 -8.76 -0.03
N ALA A 8 -19.19 -9.01 0.41
CA ALA A 8 -18.04 -8.16 0.12
C ALA A 8 -17.51 -8.56 -1.26
N GLY A 9 -17.65 -7.67 -2.25
CA GLY A 9 -16.98 -7.81 -3.54
C GLY A 9 -15.48 -7.96 -3.31
N ARG A 10 -14.93 -9.11 -3.72
CA ARG A 10 -13.49 -9.39 -3.67
C ARG A 10 -12.76 -8.37 -4.51
N ALA A 11 -11.81 -7.68 -3.92
CA ALA A 11 -10.88 -6.84 -4.63
C ALA A 11 -9.64 -6.68 -3.76
N ALA A 12 -8.83 -7.74 -3.74
CA ALA A 12 -7.44 -7.64 -3.35
C ALA A 12 -6.68 -7.10 -4.56
N LEU A 13 -5.94 -6.00 -4.37
CA LEU A 13 -5.01 -5.48 -5.36
C LEU A 13 -3.74 -6.37 -5.32
N PRO A 14 -3.35 -7.05 -6.42
CA PRO A 14 -2.18 -7.92 -6.40
C PRO A 14 -0.90 -7.09 -6.32
N ALA A 15 0.05 -7.50 -5.48
CA ALA A 15 1.43 -7.02 -5.54
C ALA A 15 2.13 -7.64 -6.75
N ALA A 16 2.90 -6.86 -7.50
CA ALA A 16 3.76 -7.36 -8.56
C ALA A 16 5.07 -7.83 -7.93
N ASN A 17 5.14 -9.12 -7.58
CA ASN A 17 6.30 -9.71 -6.92
C ASN A 17 7.41 -9.94 -7.96
N PHE A 18 8.64 -9.55 -7.63
CA PHE A 18 9.82 -9.85 -8.47
C PHE A 18 10.41 -11.23 -8.15
N TYR A 19 10.41 -11.61 -6.88
CA TYR A 19 10.84 -12.92 -6.39
C TYR A 19 9.99 -13.36 -5.19
N ALA A 20 10.53 -13.29 -3.98
CA ALA A 20 9.85 -13.66 -2.75
C ALA A 20 9.25 -12.44 -2.01
N ASP A 21 9.47 -11.23 -2.51
CA ASP A 21 8.79 -10.02 -2.06
C ASP A 21 7.28 -10.17 -2.27
N PHE A 22 6.49 -9.59 -1.37
CA PHE A 22 5.03 -9.62 -1.47
C PHE A 22 4.40 -8.25 -1.27
N GLY A 23 5.20 -7.22 -1.02
CA GLY A 23 4.77 -5.88 -0.67
C GLY A 23 5.92 -5.06 -0.04
N PRO A 24 5.64 -3.86 0.46
CA PRO A 24 4.32 -3.21 0.49
C PRO A 24 3.81 -2.85 -0.91
N LEU A 25 2.49 -2.70 -1.05
CA LEU A 25 1.89 -2.28 -2.31
C LEU A 25 2.39 -0.89 -2.75
N ASN A 26 2.57 -0.70 -4.06
CA ASN A 26 3.08 0.56 -4.61
C ASN A 26 2.10 1.75 -4.44
N LEU A 27 2.57 2.95 -4.79
CA LEU A 27 1.83 4.19 -4.56
C LEU A 27 0.53 4.26 -5.38
N ALA A 28 0.53 3.75 -6.62
CA ALA A 28 -0.67 3.62 -7.44
C ALA A 28 -1.76 2.79 -6.74
N MET A 29 -1.38 1.67 -6.13
CA MET A 29 -2.32 0.82 -5.40
C MET A 29 -2.85 1.49 -4.13
N VAL A 30 -2.01 2.22 -3.40
CA VAL A 30 -2.45 3.03 -2.25
C VAL A 30 -3.44 4.11 -2.70
N TYR A 31 -3.14 4.83 -3.79
CA TYR A 31 -4.02 5.85 -4.35
C TYR A 31 -5.36 5.27 -4.78
N ARG A 32 -5.36 4.20 -5.58
CA ARG A 32 -6.57 3.48 -6.02
C ARG A 32 -7.42 3.02 -4.83
N TYR A 33 -6.78 2.50 -3.79
CA TYR A 33 -7.46 2.11 -2.56
C TYR A 33 -8.14 3.30 -1.87
N CYS A 34 -7.42 4.42 -1.72
CA CYS A 34 -7.96 5.63 -1.13
C CYS A 34 -9.16 6.17 -1.90
N CYS A 35 -9.07 6.27 -3.24
CA CYS A 35 -10.19 6.67 -4.09
C CYS A 35 -11.40 5.76 -3.92
N LYS A 36 -11.18 4.46 -3.82
CA LYS A 36 -12.24 3.46 -3.64
C LYS A 36 -12.97 3.61 -2.30
N ILE A 37 -12.23 3.83 -1.21
CA ILE A 37 -12.83 4.06 0.11
C ILE A 37 -13.60 5.38 0.12
N ASN A 38 -13.00 6.46 -0.39
CA ASN A 38 -13.66 7.77 -0.50
C ASN A 38 -14.96 7.71 -1.32
N LYS A 39 -14.96 6.98 -2.43
CA LYS A 39 -16.16 6.76 -3.25
C LYS A 39 -17.24 5.98 -2.49
N LYS A 40 -16.87 4.96 -1.71
CA LYS A 40 -17.83 4.20 -0.89
C LYS A 40 -18.41 5.04 0.25
N LEU A 41 -17.60 5.88 0.88
CA LEU A 41 -18.04 6.77 1.96
C LEU A 41 -19.00 7.86 1.47
N LYS A 42 -18.79 8.40 0.26
CA LYS A 42 -19.67 9.40 -0.36
C LYS A 42 -20.96 8.81 -0.96
N SER A 43 -21.06 7.48 -1.07
CA SER A 43 -22.20 6.83 -1.70
C SER A 43 -23.44 6.86 -0.80
N ILE A 44 -24.55 7.42 -1.30
CA ILE A 44 -25.83 7.50 -0.59
C ILE A 44 -26.31 6.10 -0.13
N THR A 45 -26.08 5.07 -0.96
CA THR A 45 -26.43 3.67 -0.66
C THR A 45 -25.67 3.07 0.55
N MET A 46 -24.64 3.77 1.03
CA MET A 46 -23.75 3.36 2.12
C MET A 46 -23.82 4.28 3.36
N ILE A 47 -24.62 5.36 3.35
CA ILE A 47 -24.62 6.43 4.37
C ILE A 47 -24.90 5.97 5.81
N ARG A 48 -25.54 4.81 5.99
CA ARG A 48 -25.80 4.17 7.29
C ARG A 48 -25.20 2.76 7.42
N LYS A 49 -24.28 2.39 6.52
CA LYS A 49 -23.66 1.07 6.50
C LYS A 49 -22.22 1.15 6.94
N LYS A 50 -21.81 0.21 7.79
CA LYS A 50 -20.41 0.04 8.15
C LYS A 50 -19.64 -0.51 6.95
N ILE A 51 -18.57 0.17 6.54
CA ILE A 51 -17.64 -0.35 5.55
C ILE A 51 -16.65 -1.26 6.27
N ILE A 52 -16.53 -2.49 5.77
CA ILE A 52 -15.60 -3.49 6.31
C ILE A 52 -14.62 -3.86 5.21
N HIS A 53 -13.33 -3.61 5.44
CA HIS A 53 -12.26 -4.20 4.64
C HIS A 53 -12.00 -5.61 5.21
N PHE A 54 -12.19 -6.63 4.37
CA PHE A 54 -11.87 -8.01 4.71
C PHE A 54 -10.78 -8.55 3.78
N THR A 55 -9.91 -9.39 4.33
CA THR A 55 -8.83 -10.10 3.64
C THR A 55 -8.92 -11.59 3.97
N GLY A 56 -8.34 -12.45 3.12
CA GLY A 56 -8.36 -13.90 3.31
C GLY A 56 -7.43 -14.37 4.44
N SER A 57 -7.16 -15.67 4.47
CA SER A 57 -6.24 -16.31 5.43
C SER A 57 -4.75 -16.19 5.06
N ASP A 58 -4.41 -15.68 3.87
CA ASP A 58 -3.02 -15.51 3.44
C ASP A 58 -2.38 -14.32 4.16
N GLU A 59 -1.40 -14.60 5.03
CA GLU A 59 -0.71 -13.61 5.87
C GLU A 59 -0.09 -12.47 5.06
N ARG A 60 0.42 -12.76 3.84
CA ARG A 60 0.97 -11.74 2.93
C ARG A 60 -0.11 -10.77 2.47
N LYS A 61 -1.30 -11.28 2.16
CA LYS A 61 -2.46 -10.46 1.80
C LYS A 61 -3.00 -9.70 3.00
N GLN A 62 -2.87 -10.26 4.21
CA GLN A 62 -3.25 -9.59 5.46
C GLN A 62 -2.35 -8.39 5.74
N ALA A 63 -1.02 -8.56 5.66
CA ALA A 63 -0.05 -7.48 5.81
C ALA A 63 -0.27 -6.36 4.79
N ASN A 64 -0.48 -6.69 3.51
CA ASN A 64 -0.80 -5.70 2.49
C ASN A 64 -2.15 -4.98 2.72
N ALA A 65 -3.18 -5.70 3.17
CA ALA A 65 -4.47 -5.09 3.48
C ALA A 65 -4.37 -4.13 4.67
N ALA A 66 -3.64 -4.52 5.72
CA ALA A 66 -3.35 -3.68 6.88
C ALA A 66 -2.54 -2.43 6.48
N PHE A 67 -1.54 -2.59 5.61
CA PHE A 67 -0.78 -1.48 5.05
C PHE A 67 -1.68 -0.47 4.33
N LEU A 68 -2.57 -0.91 3.43
CA LEU A 68 -3.51 -0.02 2.74
C LEU A 68 -4.43 0.74 3.71
N VAL A 69 -4.95 0.06 4.72
CA VAL A 69 -5.82 0.67 5.73
C VAL A 69 -5.05 1.71 6.56
N GLY A 70 -3.84 1.38 7.00
CA GLY A 70 -2.99 2.30 7.76
C GLY A 70 -2.58 3.52 6.95
N CYS A 71 -2.18 3.35 5.69
CA CYS A 71 -1.91 4.47 4.78
C CYS A 71 -3.13 5.38 4.64
N TYR A 72 -4.34 4.83 4.50
CA TYR A 72 -5.56 5.63 4.45
C TYR A 72 -5.78 6.43 5.74
N MET A 73 -5.54 5.83 6.91
CA MET A 73 -5.65 6.51 8.21
C MET A 73 -4.66 7.68 8.33
N VAL A 74 -3.41 7.49 7.90
CA VAL A 74 -2.37 8.52 7.96
C VAL A 74 -2.68 9.66 6.97
N ILE A 75 -3.07 9.32 5.74
CA ILE A 75 -3.24 10.28 4.64
C ILE A 75 -4.54 11.07 4.75
N TYR A 76 -5.67 10.40 4.95
CA TYR A 76 -7.01 11.01 4.89
C TYR A 76 -7.64 11.28 6.26
N LEU A 77 -7.30 10.49 7.29
CA LEU A 77 -7.86 10.68 8.64
C LEU A 77 -6.93 11.47 9.56
N GLY A 78 -5.75 11.86 9.09
CA GLY A 78 -4.79 12.68 9.84
C GLY A 78 -4.18 11.98 11.07
N ARG A 79 -4.28 10.65 11.17
CA ARG A 79 -3.72 9.88 12.29
C ARG A 79 -2.20 9.91 12.29
N THR A 80 -1.61 9.74 13.46
CA THR A 80 -0.16 9.50 13.55
C THR A 80 0.17 8.05 13.14
N PRO A 81 1.42 7.77 12.69
CA PRO A 81 1.84 6.41 12.37
C PRO A 81 1.58 5.40 13.49
N GLU A 82 1.83 5.80 14.75
CA GLU A 82 1.68 4.96 15.94
C GLU A 82 0.20 4.69 16.23
N GLU A 83 -0.67 5.70 16.08
CA GLU A 83 -2.11 5.52 16.23
C GLU A 83 -2.67 4.54 15.19
N ALA A 84 -2.30 4.70 13.92
CA ALA A 84 -2.72 3.81 12.85
C ALA A 84 -2.23 2.38 13.12
N TYR A 85 -0.97 2.22 13.51
CA TYR A 85 -0.40 0.92 13.84
C TYR A 85 -1.08 0.27 15.04
N ARG A 86 -1.31 1.00 16.14
CA ARG A 86 -2.00 0.50 17.34
C ARG A 86 -3.42 0.03 17.06
N ILE A 87 -4.15 0.72 16.17
CA ILE A 87 -5.50 0.31 15.77
C ILE A 87 -5.45 -1.01 14.98
N LEU A 88 -4.45 -1.20 14.12
CA LEU A 88 -4.29 -2.41 13.32
C LEU A 88 -3.82 -3.61 14.16
N MET A 89 -2.96 -3.37 15.16
CA MET A 89 -2.48 -4.38 16.11
C MET A 89 -3.45 -4.65 17.27
N PHE A 90 -4.71 -4.20 17.16
CA PHE A 90 -5.67 -4.38 18.24
C PHE A 90 -6.06 -5.87 18.40
N GLY A 91 -5.80 -6.44 19.59
CA GLY A 91 -5.98 -7.85 19.90
C GLY A 91 -4.73 -8.69 19.57
N ASP A 92 -4.89 -10.01 19.39
CA ASP A 92 -3.78 -10.93 19.07
C ASP A 92 -3.44 -10.96 17.57
N THR A 93 -3.59 -9.83 16.87
CA THR A 93 -3.28 -9.76 15.44
C THR A 93 -1.81 -9.43 15.24
N SER A 94 -1.09 -10.28 14.51
CA SER A 94 0.30 -10.04 14.11
C SER A 94 0.42 -10.06 12.59
N TYR A 95 1.27 -9.20 12.04
CA TYR A 95 1.53 -9.10 10.60
C TYR A 95 2.98 -9.43 10.31
N ILE A 96 3.19 -10.29 9.31
CA ILE A 96 4.54 -10.55 8.81
C ILE A 96 5.15 -9.27 8.23
N PRO A 97 6.43 -8.97 8.51
CA PRO A 97 7.07 -7.79 7.97
C PRO A 97 7.43 -7.99 6.48
N PHE A 98 7.63 -6.89 5.77
CA PHE A 98 8.02 -6.89 4.37
C PHE A 98 9.51 -7.19 4.22
N ARG A 99 9.84 -7.98 3.21
CA ARG A 99 11.21 -8.36 2.86
C ARG A 99 11.66 -7.67 1.57
N ASP A 100 12.96 -7.65 1.35
CA ASP A 100 13.53 -7.18 0.11
C ASP A 100 13.27 -8.14 -1.08
N ALA A 101 13.54 -7.64 -2.29
CA ALA A 101 13.46 -8.39 -3.53
C ALA A 101 14.76 -9.17 -3.85
N ALA A 102 15.69 -9.27 -2.89
CA ALA A 102 16.97 -9.94 -3.10
C ALA A 102 16.81 -11.46 -3.20
N TYR A 103 17.74 -12.08 -3.93
CA TYR A 103 17.81 -13.52 -4.06
C TYR A 103 18.42 -14.14 -2.78
N GLY A 104 17.76 -15.14 -2.21
CA GLY A 104 18.23 -15.85 -1.01
C GLY A 104 17.67 -15.33 0.32
N SER A 105 18.48 -15.42 1.38
CA SER A 105 18.08 -15.08 2.75
C SER A 105 17.97 -13.57 2.95
N CYS A 106 16.86 -13.13 3.56
CA CYS A 106 16.61 -11.73 3.86
C CYS A 106 17.27 -11.34 5.18
N SER A 107 18.12 -10.31 5.17
CA SER A 107 18.81 -9.81 6.37
C SER A 107 18.11 -8.62 7.02
N PHE A 108 17.18 -7.96 6.33
CA PHE A 108 16.50 -6.77 6.80
C PHE A 108 15.01 -6.78 6.47
N TYR A 109 14.18 -6.45 7.44
CA TYR A 109 12.73 -6.45 7.31
C TYR A 109 12.16 -5.08 7.65
N ILE A 110 11.16 -4.66 6.88
CA ILE A 110 10.44 -3.40 7.09
C ILE A 110 9.06 -3.71 7.67
N THR A 111 8.73 -3.11 8.82
CA THR A 111 7.44 -3.31 9.47
C THR A 111 6.37 -2.36 8.90
N LEU A 112 5.10 -2.62 9.25
CA LEU A 112 4.01 -1.69 8.94
C LEU A 112 4.24 -0.29 9.52
N LEU A 113 4.80 -0.22 10.73
CA LEU A 113 5.07 1.04 11.41
C LEU A 113 6.10 1.87 10.64
N ASP A 114 7.19 1.24 10.19
CA ASP A 114 8.22 1.88 9.37
C ASP A 114 7.62 2.47 8.08
N CYS A 115 6.76 1.70 7.42
CA CYS A 115 6.02 2.14 6.24
C CYS A 115 5.14 3.36 6.53
N PHE A 116 4.43 3.39 7.67
CA PHE A 116 3.58 4.53 8.04
C PHE A 116 4.39 5.78 8.36
N TYR A 117 5.55 5.64 9.02
CA TYR A 117 6.49 6.74 9.21
C TYR A 117 7.01 7.27 7.88
N ALA A 118 7.36 6.39 6.94
CA ALA A 118 7.81 6.78 5.61
C ALA A 118 6.73 7.60 4.87
N VAL A 119 5.48 7.13 4.87
CA VAL A 119 4.34 7.85 4.28
C VAL A 119 4.14 9.21 4.97
N LYS A 120 4.16 9.26 6.30
CA LYS A 120 3.96 10.52 7.05
C LYS A 120 5.06 11.53 6.75
N LYS A 121 6.33 11.10 6.72
CA LYS A 121 7.46 11.95 6.36
C LYS A 121 7.39 12.40 4.90
N ALA A 122 7.02 11.50 3.99
CA ALA A 122 6.85 11.84 2.57
C ALA A 122 5.78 12.92 2.38
N MET A 123 4.68 12.87 3.12
CA MET A 123 3.68 13.95 3.13
C MET A 123 4.24 15.25 3.71
N HIS A 124 4.96 15.17 4.83
CA HIS A 124 5.52 16.34 5.50
C HIS A 124 6.51 17.11 4.63
N TYR A 125 7.37 16.40 3.89
CA TYR A 125 8.34 16.99 2.97
C TYR A 125 7.79 17.25 1.56
N GLY A 126 6.50 16.97 1.32
CA GLY A 126 5.88 17.21 0.01
C GLY A 126 6.21 16.19 -1.08
N PHE A 127 6.90 15.09 -0.75
CA PHE A 127 7.14 13.97 -1.69
C PHE A 127 5.85 13.21 -2.04
N LEU A 128 4.83 13.26 -1.17
CA LEU A 128 3.54 12.61 -1.40
C LEU A 128 2.41 13.62 -1.27
N ASN A 129 1.72 13.86 -2.38
CA ASN A 129 0.49 14.66 -2.43
C ASN A 129 -0.55 14.00 -3.34
N PHE A 130 -1.58 13.39 -2.74
CA PHE A 130 -2.65 12.72 -3.48
C PHE A 130 -3.67 13.66 -4.12
N ASN A 131 -3.65 14.96 -3.82
CA ASN A 131 -4.50 15.92 -4.52
C ASN A 131 -3.95 16.24 -5.92
N SER A 132 -2.64 16.11 -6.11
CA SER A 132 -1.94 16.36 -7.38
C SER A 132 -1.34 15.08 -7.99
N PHE A 133 -1.66 13.90 -7.46
CA PHE A 133 -1.07 12.65 -7.89
C PHE A 133 -1.67 12.19 -9.23
N ASN A 134 -0.83 12.09 -10.26
CA ASN A 134 -1.21 11.60 -11.58
C ASN A 134 -1.01 10.08 -11.67
N LEU A 135 -2.10 9.34 -11.54
CA LEU A 135 -2.08 7.88 -11.57
C LEU A 135 -1.67 7.32 -12.93
N ASP A 136 -2.16 7.93 -14.02
CA ASP A 136 -1.92 7.42 -15.37
C ASP A 136 -0.45 7.60 -15.77
N GLU A 137 0.14 8.74 -15.39
CA GLU A 137 1.56 9.02 -15.58
C GLU A 137 2.44 8.06 -14.76
N TYR A 138 2.13 7.87 -13.48
CA TYR A 138 2.86 6.94 -12.62
C TYR A 138 2.86 5.50 -13.19
N GLU A 139 1.70 4.99 -13.61
CA GLU A 139 1.59 3.64 -14.18
C GLU A 139 2.23 3.53 -15.57
N HIS A 140 2.27 4.62 -16.34
CA HIS A 140 2.95 4.66 -17.63
C HIS A 140 4.46 4.47 -17.46
N TYR A 141 5.08 5.21 -16.54
CA TYR A 141 6.52 5.09 -16.29
C TYR A 141 6.93 3.80 -15.57
N GLU A 142 6.06 3.19 -14.76
CA GLU A 142 6.31 1.84 -14.21
C GLU A 142 6.44 0.79 -15.32
N LYS A 143 5.61 0.87 -16.37
CA LYS A 143 5.64 -0.10 -17.49
C LYS A 143 6.81 0.09 -18.46
N ILE A 144 7.32 1.31 -18.56
CA ILE A 144 8.44 1.68 -19.46
C ILE A 144 9.81 1.35 -18.83
N SER A 145 9.81 0.79 -17.63
CA SER A 145 11.02 0.37 -16.94
C SER A 145 11.30 -1.15 -17.03
N PRO A 146 11.42 -1.80 -18.20
CA PRO A 146 12.35 -2.91 -18.30
C PRO A 146 13.74 -2.28 -18.42
N GLN A 147 14.56 -2.40 -17.37
CA GLN A 147 16.03 -2.32 -17.42
C GLN A 147 16.55 -1.66 -18.72
N LYS A 148 16.50 -0.32 -18.84
CA LYS A 148 17.41 0.30 -19.82
C LYS A 148 18.78 0.10 -19.20
N PRO A 149 19.67 -0.76 -19.75
CA PRO A 149 21.05 -0.70 -19.33
C PRO A 149 21.48 0.74 -19.53
N TRP A 150 22.09 1.32 -18.51
CA TRP A 150 22.75 2.61 -18.60
C TRP A 150 23.75 2.49 -19.75
N ARG A 151 23.39 2.93 -20.95
CA ARG A 151 24.35 3.16 -22.01
C ARG A 151 24.91 4.55 -21.71
N PRO A 152 26.20 4.70 -21.41
CA PRO A 152 26.82 6.00 -21.56
C PRO A 152 26.64 6.39 -23.03
N GLU A 153 25.90 7.47 -23.28
CA GLU A 153 26.05 8.19 -24.53
C GLU A 153 27.48 8.72 -24.56
N GLY A 154 28.36 8.09 -25.35
CA GLY A 154 29.68 8.68 -25.61
C GLY A 154 30.91 7.77 -25.71
N SER A 155 30.81 6.48 -26.06
CA SER A 155 32.00 5.77 -26.56
C SER A 155 31.90 5.59 -28.06
N GLY A 156 32.35 6.62 -28.79
CA GLY A 156 32.73 6.49 -30.19
C GLY A 156 33.86 5.48 -30.36
N TRP A 157 33.81 4.80 -31.50
CA TRP A 157 34.85 4.01 -32.16
C TRP A 157 36.29 4.22 -31.66
N ILE A 158 36.92 3.11 -31.22
CA ILE A 158 38.16 2.55 -31.80
C ILE A 158 38.12 1.03 -31.64
#